data_AF-A0A7S3WSN3-F1
#
_entry.id   AF-A0A7S3WSN3-F1
#
_cell.length_a   1.000
_cell.length_b   1.000
_cell.length_c   1.000
_cell.angle_alpha   90.00
_cell.angle_beta   90.00
_cell.angle_gamma   90.00
#
_symmetry.space_group_name_H-M   'P 1'
#
loop_
_entity.id
_entity.type
_entity.pdbx_description
1 polymer ?
#
loop_
_entity_poly.entity_id
_entity_poly.type
_entity_poly.pdbx_seq_one_letter_code
_entity_poly.pdbx_strand_id
1 'polypeptide(L)'
;AVPGSPQDAETIRSLFPATCDEKRVDFVSGPSAAPEGRKPLKVGVVLSGGQAPGGHNVIAGIYDGIKNYHRDSTMVGFLDGPHGIMHGNFVEITSKIMDGFRNTGGFDMLGSGRHKIETEEQIADSMYVCNTIGLHGLVVIGGDDSNTNGAILAEHFKQKGCMTKVIGAPKTIDGDLKCPPHIPISFGFD
;
A
#
# COMPACT_ATOMS: atom_id res chain seq x y z
N ALA A 1 -1.52 -0.88 20.28
CA ALA A 1 -0.05 -0.91 20.40
C ALA A 1 0.29 -0.43 21.80
N VAL A 2 1.18 -1.11 22.50
CA VAL A 2 1.78 -0.53 23.72
C VAL A 2 2.45 0.77 23.25
N PRO A 3 2.17 1.94 23.84
CA PRO A 3 2.91 3.13 23.46
C PRO A 3 4.39 2.84 23.71
N GLY A 4 5.25 3.20 22.76
CA GLY A 4 6.65 3.41 23.07
C GLY A 4 6.79 4.38 24.23
N SER A 5 7.99 4.53 24.76
CA SER A 5 8.25 5.53 25.79
C SER A 5 7.75 6.92 25.34
N PRO A 6 7.42 7.84 26.25
CA PRO A 6 7.07 9.22 25.87
C PRO A 6 8.10 9.87 24.93
N GLN A 7 9.38 9.47 25.06
CA GLN A 7 10.47 9.88 24.19
C GLN A 7 10.28 9.38 22.76
N ASP A 8 9.89 8.12 22.58
CA ASP A 8 9.63 7.53 21.25
C ASP A 8 8.45 8.24 20.57
N ALA A 9 7.42 8.62 21.33
CA ALA A 9 6.28 9.35 20.80
C ALA A 9 6.67 10.74 20.27
N GLU A 10 7.55 11.46 20.99
CA GLU A 10 8.07 12.75 20.54
C GLU A 10 8.99 12.61 19.32
N THR A 11 9.86 11.60 19.31
CA THR A 11 10.71 11.28 18.16
C THR A 11 9.86 10.95 16.92
N ILE A 12 8.85 10.09 17.04
CA ILE A 12 7.94 9.76 15.94
C ILE A 12 7.21 11.00 15.45
N ARG A 13 6.71 11.86 16.34
CA ARG A 13 6.07 13.12 15.96
C ARG A 13 7.01 14.04 15.18
N SER A 14 8.29 14.10 15.56
CA SER A 14 9.30 14.87 14.84
C SER A 14 9.63 14.26 13.47
N LEU A 15 9.59 12.94 13.32
CA LEU A 15 9.85 12.24 12.06
C LEU A 15 8.64 12.27 11.11
N PHE A 16 7.42 12.27 11.66
CA PHE A 16 6.16 12.17 10.92
C PHE A 16 5.21 13.35 11.15
N PRO A 17 5.65 14.61 11.01
CA PRO A 17 4.83 15.78 11.36
C PRO A 17 3.58 15.93 10.49
N ALA A 18 3.55 15.40 9.27
CA ALA A 18 2.39 15.49 8.38
C ALA A 18 1.36 14.39 8.62
N THR A 19 1.76 13.21 9.14
CA THR A 19 0.89 12.03 9.24
C THR A 19 0.63 11.52 10.66
N CYS A 20 1.41 11.93 11.66
CA CYS A 20 1.30 11.39 13.03
C CYS A 20 -0.06 11.61 13.72
N ASP A 21 -0.79 12.67 13.36
CA ASP A 21 -2.09 13.02 13.95
C ASP A 21 -3.30 12.61 13.09
N GLU A 22 -3.10 11.75 12.09
CA GLU A 22 -4.20 11.24 11.27
C GLU A 22 -5.21 10.46 12.13
N LYS A 23 -6.50 10.69 11.84
CA LYS A 23 -7.58 10.10 12.62
C LYS A 23 -7.87 8.69 12.15
N ARG A 24 -8.25 7.83 13.10
CA ARG A 24 -8.89 6.55 12.79
C ARG A 24 -10.13 6.79 11.93
N VAL A 25 -10.31 5.94 10.92
CA VAL A 25 -11.47 5.93 10.04
C VAL A 25 -12.27 4.66 10.28
N ASP A 26 -13.59 4.81 10.42
CA ASP A 26 -14.54 3.71 10.48
C ASP A 26 -15.58 3.89 9.36
N PHE A 27 -15.96 2.79 8.70
CA PHE A 27 -17.03 2.80 7.70
C PHE A 27 -18.37 2.54 8.40
N VAL A 28 -19.33 3.44 8.20
CA VAL A 28 -20.71 3.31 8.69
C VAL A 28 -21.68 3.25 7.52
N SER A 29 -22.77 2.52 7.67
CA SER A 29 -23.84 2.52 6.66
C SER A 29 -24.55 3.86 6.66
N GLY A 30 -24.79 4.40 5.48
CA GLY A 30 -25.47 5.68 5.30
C GLY A 30 -25.34 6.18 3.86
N PRO A 31 -26.11 7.21 3.48
CA PRO A 31 -25.92 7.88 2.21
C PRO A 31 -24.48 8.44 2.15
N SER A 32 -23.65 7.86 1.29
CA SER A 32 -22.31 8.36 1.06
C SER A 32 -22.42 9.66 0.24
N ALA A 33 -21.74 10.71 0.67
CA ALA A 33 -21.45 11.88 -0.15
C ALA A 33 -20.42 11.55 -1.25
N ALA A 34 -20.59 10.39 -1.91
CA ALA A 34 -19.77 10.03 -3.04
C ALA A 34 -19.97 11.12 -4.09
N PRO A 35 -18.91 11.83 -4.50
CA PRO A 35 -19.05 12.96 -5.41
C PRO A 35 -19.74 12.49 -6.70
N GLU A 36 -20.74 13.25 -7.14
CA GLU A 36 -21.28 13.10 -8.48
C GLU A 36 -20.14 13.26 -9.50
N GLY A 37 -20.04 12.33 -10.46
CA GLY A 37 -18.94 12.33 -11.43
C GLY A 37 -17.60 11.78 -10.90
N ARG A 38 -17.62 10.57 -10.32
CA ARG A 38 -16.40 9.82 -9.98
C ARG A 38 -15.46 9.78 -11.19
N LYS A 39 -14.22 10.22 -11.01
CA LYS A 39 -13.19 10.18 -12.06
C LYS A 39 -12.44 8.84 -12.03
N PRO A 40 -11.91 8.33 -13.15
CA PRO A 40 -11.10 7.12 -13.14
C PRO A 40 -9.93 7.21 -12.14
N LEU A 41 -9.70 6.14 -11.38
CA LEU A 41 -8.53 6.03 -10.52
C LEU A 41 -7.40 5.28 -11.22
N LYS A 42 -6.18 5.58 -10.82
CA LYS A 42 -4.99 4.79 -11.16
C LYS A 42 -4.29 4.38 -9.87
N VAL A 43 -4.25 3.07 -9.62
CA VAL A 43 -3.73 2.52 -8.35
C VAL A 43 -2.54 1.62 -8.62
N GLY A 44 -1.45 1.85 -7.90
CA GLY A 44 -0.29 0.96 -7.86
C GLY A 44 -0.40 -0.02 -6.70
N VAL A 45 0.11 -1.24 -6.88
CA VAL A 45 0.27 -2.24 -5.82
C VAL A 45 1.69 -2.79 -5.84
N VAL A 46 2.20 -3.18 -4.67
CA VAL A 46 3.51 -3.86 -4.54
C VAL A 46 3.40 -5.00 -3.52
N LEU A 47 3.97 -6.15 -3.87
CA LEU A 47 4.14 -7.28 -2.97
C LEU A 47 5.55 -7.21 -2.36
N SER A 48 5.64 -7.04 -1.04
CA SER A 48 6.90 -6.81 -0.34
C SER A 48 7.16 -7.85 0.74
N GLY A 49 8.42 -8.29 0.84
CA GLY A 49 8.87 -9.31 1.78
C GLY A 49 8.59 -10.74 1.32
N GLY A 50 8.62 -11.67 2.28
CA GLY A 50 8.30 -13.08 2.04
C GLY A 50 6.82 -13.30 1.70
N GLN A 51 6.57 -14.27 0.83
CA GLN A 51 5.23 -14.66 0.39
C GLN A 51 4.32 -15.06 1.55
N ALA A 52 3.03 -14.79 1.39
CA ALA A 52 1.99 -15.21 2.31
C ALA A 52 0.74 -15.60 1.50
N PRO A 53 0.03 -16.69 1.85
CA PRO A 53 -1.23 -17.04 1.20
C PRO A 53 -2.22 -15.86 1.22
N GLY A 54 -2.86 -15.59 0.09
CA GLY A 54 -3.86 -14.52 -0.04
C GLY A 54 -3.36 -13.20 -0.63
N GLY A 55 -2.08 -13.04 -0.93
CA GLY A 55 -1.56 -11.81 -1.57
C GLY A 55 -2.24 -11.49 -2.90
N HIS A 56 -2.45 -12.49 -3.76
CA HIS A 56 -3.20 -12.31 -5.01
C HIS A 56 -4.66 -11.90 -4.77
N ASN A 57 -5.29 -12.34 -3.68
CA ASN A 57 -6.66 -11.94 -3.33
C ASN A 57 -6.74 -10.49 -2.84
N VAL A 58 -5.70 -9.96 -2.19
CA VAL A 58 -5.62 -8.53 -1.86
C VAL A 58 -5.62 -7.72 -3.16
N ILE A 59 -4.80 -8.11 -4.14
CA ILE A 59 -4.73 -7.44 -5.44
C ILE A 59 -6.08 -7.55 -6.17
N ALA A 60 -6.69 -8.73 -6.19
CA ALA A 60 -8.00 -8.97 -6.82
C ALA A 60 -9.10 -8.10 -6.20
N GLY A 61 -9.16 -8.00 -4.87
CA GLY A 61 -10.14 -7.17 -4.17
C GLY A 61 -9.98 -5.68 -4.48
N ILE A 62 -8.73 -5.19 -4.54
CA ILE A 62 -8.47 -3.81 -4.96
C ILE A 62 -8.86 -3.61 -6.42
N TYR A 63 -8.53 -4.56 -7.31
CA TYR A 63 -8.84 -4.50 -8.73
C TYR A 63 -10.36 -4.39 -8.96
N ASP A 64 -11.13 -5.28 -8.35
CA ASP A 64 -12.59 -5.26 -8.44
C ASP A 64 -13.17 -3.99 -7.81
N GLY A 65 -12.60 -3.55 -6.69
CA GLY A 65 -12.99 -2.31 -6.01
C GLY A 65 -12.83 -1.07 -6.90
N ILE A 66 -11.69 -0.89 -7.56
CA ILE A 66 -11.47 0.27 -8.44
C ILE A 66 -12.30 0.20 -9.72
N LYS A 67 -12.55 -1.01 -10.26
CA LYS A 67 -13.42 -1.20 -11.43
C LYS A 67 -14.88 -0.90 -11.09
N ASN A 68 -15.34 -1.30 -9.91
CA ASN A 68 -16.66 -0.95 -9.38
C ASN A 68 -16.77 0.55 -9.07
N TYR A 69 -15.68 1.20 -8.67
CA TYR A 69 -15.65 2.64 -8.46
C TYR A 69 -15.83 3.41 -9.78
N HIS A 70 -15.07 3.02 -10.81
CA HIS A 70 -15.18 3.54 -12.18
C HIS A 70 -14.55 2.56 -13.17
N ARG A 71 -15.28 2.17 -14.23
CA ARG A 71 -14.85 1.14 -15.22
C ARG A 71 -13.49 1.41 -15.87
N ASP A 72 -13.20 2.69 -16.12
CA ASP A 72 -11.97 3.12 -16.78
C ASP A 72 -10.80 3.29 -15.79
N SER A 73 -10.99 2.95 -14.50
CA SER A 73 -9.88 2.91 -13.55
C SER A 73 -8.87 1.84 -13.96
N THR A 74 -7.59 2.09 -13.70
CA THR A 74 -6.47 1.21 -14.07
C THR A 74 -5.63 0.84 -12.86
N MET A 75 -4.94 -0.29 -12.95
CA MET A 75 -4.06 -0.78 -11.90
C MET A 75 -2.70 -1.13 -12.47
N VAL A 76 -1.63 -0.80 -11.76
CA VAL A 76 -0.28 -1.26 -12.06
C VAL A 76 0.27 -2.07 -10.88
N GLY A 77 1.02 -3.12 -11.17
CA GLY A 77 1.77 -3.88 -10.18
C GLY A 77 3.26 -3.64 -10.34
N PHE A 78 3.92 -3.15 -9.28
CA PHE A 78 5.37 -2.99 -9.27
C PHE A 78 6.05 -4.34 -9.09
N LEU A 79 7.04 -4.61 -9.95
CA LEU A 79 7.73 -5.89 -9.99
C LEU A 79 8.84 -5.96 -8.93
N ASP A 80 9.05 -7.16 -8.38
CA ASP A 80 10.16 -7.50 -7.48
C ASP A 80 10.24 -6.63 -6.21
N GLY A 81 9.07 -6.20 -5.71
CA GLY A 81 8.94 -5.47 -4.45
C GLY A 81 9.27 -3.97 -4.55
N PRO A 82 9.71 -3.35 -3.44
CA PRO A 82 9.93 -1.89 -3.37
C PRO A 82 10.93 -1.36 -4.40
N HIS A 83 11.85 -2.22 -4.89
CA HIS A 83 12.76 -1.88 -5.98
C HIS A 83 12.04 -1.46 -7.26
N GLY A 84 10.93 -2.12 -7.59
CA GLY A 84 10.12 -1.76 -8.75
C GLY A 84 9.54 -0.36 -8.65
N ILE A 85 9.20 0.11 -7.45
CA ILE A 85 8.69 1.48 -7.23
C ILE A 85 9.78 2.50 -7.55
N MET A 86 10.98 2.34 -7.00
CA MET A 86 12.09 3.28 -7.17
C MET A 86 12.52 3.40 -8.64
N HIS A 87 12.49 2.30 -9.39
CA HIS A 87 12.98 2.25 -10.77
C HIS A 87 11.88 2.34 -11.84
N GLY A 88 10.62 2.48 -11.43
CA GLY A 88 9.49 2.49 -12.38
C GLY A 88 9.30 1.17 -13.13
N ASN A 89 9.69 0.04 -12.54
CA ASN A 89 9.47 -1.27 -13.12
C ASN A 89 8.11 -1.82 -12.67
N PHE A 90 7.13 -1.72 -13.55
CA PHE A 90 5.76 -2.17 -13.29
C PHE A 90 5.09 -2.71 -14.55
N VAL A 91 4.01 -3.47 -14.34
CA VAL A 91 3.13 -3.96 -15.40
C VAL A 91 1.69 -3.49 -15.15
N GLU A 92 0.92 -3.28 -16.21
CA GLU A 92 -0.52 -3.07 -16.06
C GLU A 92 -1.20 -4.39 -15.68
N ILE A 93 -1.99 -4.36 -14.60
CA ILE A 93 -2.80 -5.49 -14.17
C ILE A 93 -4.12 -5.45 -14.93
N THR A 94 -4.35 -6.45 -15.77
CA THR A 94 -5.57 -6.59 -16.58
C THR A 94 -6.47 -7.68 -16.02
N SER A 95 -7.74 -7.72 -16.45
CA SER A 95 -8.68 -8.79 -16.06
C SER A 95 -8.14 -10.16 -16.44
N LYS A 96 -7.54 -10.28 -17.64
CA LYS A 96 -6.93 -11.52 -18.11
C LYS A 96 -5.80 -12.01 -17.21
N ILE A 97 -4.94 -11.10 -16.72
CA ILE A 97 -3.92 -11.46 -15.73
C ILE A 97 -4.61 -11.90 -14.45
N MET A 98 -5.56 -11.10 -13.95
CA MET A 98 -6.21 -11.35 -12.68
C MET A 98 -6.93 -12.71 -12.61
N ASP A 99 -7.62 -13.11 -13.67
CA ASP A 99 -8.36 -14.37 -13.72
C ASP A 99 -7.45 -15.60 -13.55
N GLY A 100 -6.16 -15.50 -13.87
CA GLY A 100 -5.18 -16.56 -13.65
C GLY A 100 -4.69 -16.70 -12.21
N PHE A 101 -4.88 -15.68 -11.37
CA PHE A 101 -4.30 -15.61 -10.01
C PHE A 101 -5.35 -15.49 -8.89
N ARG A 102 -6.62 -15.32 -9.24
CA ARG A 102 -7.69 -15.31 -8.24
C ARG A 102 -7.66 -16.60 -7.42
N ASN A 103 -7.58 -16.45 -6.10
CA ASN A 103 -7.56 -17.55 -5.12
C ASN A 103 -6.34 -18.47 -5.22
N THR A 104 -5.27 -18.07 -5.92
CA THR A 104 -4.01 -18.81 -5.92
C THR A 104 -3.09 -18.32 -4.80
N GLY A 105 -2.20 -19.19 -4.33
CA GLY A 105 -1.11 -18.83 -3.42
C GLY A 105 0.06 -18.19 -4.17
N GLY A 106 1.14 -17.92 -3.44
CA GLY A 106 2.35 -17.31 -4.00
C GLY A 106 2.24 -15.80 -4.20
N PHE A 107 3.37 -15.18 -4.53
CA PHE A 107 3.53 -13.77 -4.93
C PHE A 107 4.07 -13.66 -6.38
N ASP A 108 4.00 -14.74 -7.14
CA ASP A 108 4.60 -14.90 -8.46
C ASP A 108 3.94 -14.04 -9.55
N MET A 109 2.76 -13.45 -9.30
CA MET A 109 2.17 -12.47 -10.21
C MET A 109 3.10 -11.28 -10.48
N LEU A 110 3.77 -10.76 -9.44
CA LEU A 110 4.62 -9.56 -9.51
C LEU A 110 6.06 -9.83 -9.05
N GLY A 111 6.32 -11.00 -8.45
CA GLY A 111 7.50 -11.19 -7.64
C GLY A 111 7.43 -10.38 -6.34
N SER A 112 8.45 -10.53 -5.50
CA SER A 112 8.59 -9.71 -4.29
C SER A 112 10.05 -9.47 -3.95
N GLY A 113 10.28 -8.48 -3.11
CA GLY A 113 11.62 -8.08 -2.68
C GLY A 113 11.61 -7.55 -1.25
N ARG A 114 12.80 -7.47 -0.65
CA ARG A 114 13.01 -6.97 0.73
C ARG A 114 13.78 -5.64 0.76
N HIS A 115 13.83 -4.94 -0.37
CA HIS A 115 14.52 -3.66 -0.48
C HIS A 115 13.90 -2.65 0.48
N LYS A 116 14.75 -2.00 1.27
CA LYS A 116 14.35 -0.89 2.13
C LYS A 116 14.40 0.41 1.35
N ILE A 117 13.53 1.35 1.70
CA ILE A 117 13.53 2.72 1.18
C ILE A 117 14.02 3.58 2.34
N GLU A 118 15.33 3.82 2.39
CA GLU A 118 16.00 4.45 3.54
C GLU A 118 16.59 5.81 3.19
N THR A 119 17.03 6.01 1.95
CA THR A 119 17.68 7.26 1.54
C THR A 119 16.67 8.26 1.01
N GLU A 120 16.95 9.56 1.17
CA GLU A 120 16.13 10.62 0.59
C GLU A 120 16.00 10.50 -0.93
N GLU A 121 17.05 10.03 -1.60
CA GLU A 121 17.07 9.75 -3.05
C GLU A 121 16.06 8.66 -3.42
N GLN A 122 16.06 7.52 -2.72
CA GLN A 122 15.11 6.43 -2.96
C GLN A 122 13.65 6.85 -2.74
N ILE A 123 13.41 7.70 -1.75
CA ILE A 123 12.09 8.27 -1.46
C ILE A 123 11.67 9.23 -2.58
N ALA A 124 12.59 10.10 -3.02
CA ALA A 124 12.36 11.07 -4.09
C ALA A 124 12.10 10.36 -5.44
N ASP A 125 12.85 9.32 -5.76
CA ASP A 125 12.67 8.50 -6.96
C ASP A 125 11.30 7.81 -6.95
N SER A 126 10.92 7.24 -5.81
CA SER A 126 9.59 6.64 -5.62
C SER A 126 8.48 7.65 -5.87
N MET A 127 8.63 8.88 -5.36
CA MET A 127 7.67 9.97 -5.59
C MET A 127 7.65 10.39 -7.07
N TYR A 128 8.82 10.51 -7.69
CA TYR A 128 8.97 10.87 -9.10
C TYR A 128 8.25 9.86 -9.99
N VAL A 129 8.46 8.57 -9.78
CA VAL A 129 7.77 7.50 -10.52
C VAL A 129 6.26 7.59 -10.32
N CYS A 130 5.78 7.68 -9.07
CA CYS A 130 4.35 7.74 -8.77
C CYS A 130 3.66 8.95 -9.43
N ASN A 131 4.30 10.12 -9.40
CA ASN A 131 3.79 11.32 -10.07
C ASN A 131 3.82 11.18 -11.60
N THR A 132 4.93 10.69 -12.15
CA THR A 132 5.12 10.55 -13.60
C THR A 132 4.06 9.66 -14.23
N ILE A 133 3.70 8.57 -13.55
CA ILE A 133 2.66 7.65 -14.05
C ILE A 133 1.25 8.05 -13.63
N GLY A 134 1.09 9.10 -12.81
CA GLY A 134 -0.20 9.63 -12.37
C GLY A 134 -0.95 8.73 -11.39
N LEU A 135 -0.25 8.13 -10.42
CA LEU A 135 -0.91 7.34 -9.38
C LEU A 135 -1.77 8.22 -8.45
N HIS A 136 -2.97 7.73 -8.17
CA HIS A 136 -3.82 8.27 -7.12
C HIS A 136 -3.56 7.56 -5.80
N GLY A 137 -3.21 6.27 -5.85
CA GLY A 137 -2.90 5.46 -4.68
C GLY A 137 -1.81 4.44 -4.95
N LEU A 138 -1.03 4.12 -3.92
CA LEU A 138 -0.04 3.05 -3.87
C LEU A 138 -0.34 2.16 -2.66
N VAL A 139 -0.60 0.87 -2.89
CA VAL A 139 -0.85 -0.10 -1.82
C VAL A 139 0.39 -0.96 -1.60
N VAL A 140 0.97 -0.86 -0.42
CA VAL A 140 2.13 -1.65 0.03
C VAL A 140 1.64 -2.87 0.79
N ILE A 141 1.77 -4.05 0.19
CA ILE A 141 1.32 -5.32 0.76
C ILE A 141 2.53 -6.02 1.37
N GLY A 142 2.68 -5.97 2.69
CA GLY A 142 3.89 -6.47 3.33
C GLY A 142 3.84 -6.49 4.87
N GLY A 143 4.97 -6.87 5.47
CA GLY A 143 5.15 -6.95 6.93
C GLY A 143 5.46 -5.60 7.56
N ASP A 144 6.01 -5.63 8.78
CA ASP A 144 6.47 -4.48 9.55
C ASP A 144 7.50 -3.62 8.78
N ASP A 145 8.54 -4.23 8.21
CA ASP A 145 9.54 -3.52 7.39
C ASP A 145 8.90 -2.81 6.19
N SER A 146 7.93 -3.48 5.56
CA SER A 146 7.26 -2.95 4.36
C SER A 146 6.29 -1.83 4.70
N ASN A 147 5.54 -1.96 5.80
CA ASN A 147 4.67 -0.89 6.28
C ASN A 147 5.46 0.29 6.85
N THR A 148 6.69 0.05 7.34
CA THR A 148 7.64 1.12 7.68
C THR A 148 8.03 1.93 6.44
N ASN A 149 8.43 1.26 5.33
CA ASN A 149 8.62 1.95 4.04
C ASN A 149 7.36 2.72 3.62
N GLY A 150 6.19 2.10 3.75
CA GLY A 150 4.90 2.72 3.43
C GLY A 150 4.63 4.01 4.22
N ALA A 151 4.91 4.01 5.53
CA ALA A 151 4.76 5.19 6.37
C ALA A 151 5.73 6.32 5.97
N ILE A 152 7.01 5.98 5.72
CA ILE A 152 8.04 6.93 5.28
C ILE A 152 7.64 7.59 3.94
N LEU A 153 7.18 6.78 2.97
CA LEU A 153 6.68 7.28 1.70
C LEU A 153 5.45 8.18 1.89
N ALA A 154 4.48 7.76 2.72
CA ALA A 154 3.26 8.53 2.97
C ALA A 154 3.57 9.93 3.53
N GLU A 155 4.47 9.99 4.52
CA GLU A 155 4.92 11.23 5.13
C GLU A 155 5.57 12.15 4.11
N HIS A 156 6.56 11.64 3.37
CA HIS A 156 7.27 12.44 2.38
C HIS A 156 6.34 12.93 1.27
N PHE A 157 5.47 12.06 0.75
CA PHE A 157 4.52 12.39 -0.31
C PHE A 157 3.57 13.49 0.16
N LYS A 158 3.08 13.41 1.39
CA LYS A 158 2.20 14.42 1.99
C LYS A 158 2.92 15.75 2.18
N GLN A 159 4.15 15.74 2.72
CA GLN A 159 4.97 16.96 2.90
C GLN A 159 5.26 17.67 1.58
N LYS A 160 5.46 16.92 0.48
CA LYS A 160 5.75 17.47 -0.85
C LYS A 160 4.52 17.75 -1.70
N GLY A 161 3.32 17.56 -1.15
CA GLY A 161 2.06 17.80 -1.89
C GLY A 161 1.83 16.83 -3.04
N CYS A 162 2.42 15.63 -3.00
CA CYS A 162 2.15 14.57 -3.96
C CYS A 162 0.68 14.13 -3.87
N MET A 163 0.06 13.91 -5.03
CA MET A 163 -1.34 13.46 -5.09
C MET A 163 -1.49 12.01 -4.61
N THR A 164 -0.47 11.18 -4.84
CA THR A 164 -0.48 9.75 -4.52
C THR A 164 -0.67 9.51 -3.02
N LYS A 165 -1.67 8.71 -2.66
CA LYS A 165 -1.88 8.23 -1.29
C LYS A 165 -1.22 6.87 -1.09
N VAL A 166 -0.48 6.70 0.00
CA VAL A 166 0.17 5.41 0.32
C VAL A 166 -0.66 4.69 1.38
N ILE A 167 -1.00 3.43 1.12
CA ILE A 167 -1.85 2.59 1.97
C ILE A 167 -1.12 1.28 2.27
N GLY A 168 -1.12 0.83 3.53
CA GLY A 168 -0.53 -0.44 3.94
C GLY A 168 -1.55 -1.57 4.02
N ALA A 169 -1.18 -2.78 3.59
CA ALA A 169 -1.93 -4.01 3.84
C ALA A 169 -1.10 -4.99 4.70
N PRO A 170 -1.60 -5.42 5.88
CA PRO A 170 -0.81 -6.13 6.87
C PRO A 170 -0.61 -7.61 6.50
N LYS A 171 0.54 -7.93 5.93
CA LYS A 171 0.94 -9.27 5.49
C LYS A 171 2.07 -9.82 6.36
N THR A 172 1.86 -10.97 7.00
CA THR A 172 2.95 -11.77 7.60
C THR A 172 2.40 -13.11 8.06
N ILE A 173 3.15 -14.18 7.75
CA ILE A 173 2.83 -15.54 8.22
C ILE A 173 3.20 -15.72 9.70
N ASP A 174 3.96 -14.77 10.27
CA ASP A 174 4.45 -14.85 11.65
C ASP A 174 3.41 -14.35 12.67
N GLY A 175 2.33 -13.68 12.21
CA GLY A 175 1.25 -13.19 13.08
C GLY A 175 1.69 -12.08 14.06
N ASP A 176 2.77 -11.38 13.73
CA ASP A 176 3.45 -10.39 14.57
C ASP A 176 3.07 -8.93 14.23
N LEU A 177 2.63 -8.65 13.01
CA LEU A 177 2.06 -7.35 12.63
C LEU A 177 0.60 -7.23 13.11
N LYS A 178 0.42 -6.91 14.39
CA LYS A 178 -0.89 -6.77 15.04
C LYS A 178 -0.96 -5.59 15.99
N CYS A 179 -2.16 -5.04 16.12
CA CYS A 179 -2.49 -3.94 17.01
C CYS A 179 -3.95 -4.07 17.48
N PRO A 180 -4.27 -5.02 18.38
CA PRO A 180 -5.65 -5.17 18.87
C PRO A 180 -6.14 -3.88 19.56
N PRO A 181 -7.42 -3.48 19.36
CA PRO A 181 -8.45 -4.18 18.59
C PRO A 181 -8.45 -3.86 17.07
N HIS A 182 -7.52 -3.03 16.59
CA HIS A 182 -7.56 -2.44 15.24
C HIS A 182 -7.03 -3.38 14.14
N ILE A 183 -5.92 -4.07 14.41
CA ILE A 183 -5.35 -5.09 13.53
C ILE A 183 -5.29 -6.38 14.36
N PRO A 184 -6.33 -7.23 14.31
CA PRO A 184 -6.38 -8.43 15.14
C PRO A 184 -5.33 -9.47 14.74
N ILE A 185 -5.10 -9.64 13.44
CA ILE A 185 -4.13 -10.57 12.86
C ILE A 185 -3.71 -10.09 11.47
N SER A 186 -2.53 -10.47 11.03
CA SER A 186 -2.06 -10.33 9.65
C SER A 186 -2.60 -11.43 8.75
N PHE A 187 -2.73 -11.17 7.45
CA PHE A 187 -3.14 -12.23 6.53
C PHE A 187 -1.99 -13.19 6.22
N GLY A 188 -2.36 -14.46 5.96
CA GLY A 188 -1.46 -15.57 5.68
C GLY A 188 -0.94 -16.32 6.90
N PHE A 189 -1.36 -15.93 8.11
CA PHE A 189 -1.07 -16.64 9.37
C PHE A 189 -2.01 -17.84 9.61
N ASP A 190 -3.27 -17.75 9.19
CA ASP A 190 -4.26 -18.84 9.25
C ASP A 190 -3.81 -20.06 8.45
#